data_AF-A0A0S7F1R0-F1
#
_entry.id   AF-A0A0S7F1R0-F1
#
_cell.length_a   1.000
_cell.length_b   1.000
_cell.length_c   1.000
_cell.angle_alpha   90.00
_cell.angle_beta   90.00
_cell.angle_gamma   90.00
#
_symmetry.space_group_name_H-M   'P 1'
#
loop_
_entity.id
_entity.type
_entity.pdbx_description
1 polymer ?
#
loop_
_entity_poly.entity_id
_entity_poly.type
_entity_poly.pdbx_seq_one_letter_code
_entity_poly.pdbx_strand_id
1 'polypeptide(L)'
;RVFLCFSPSISKDPEMLVDLQYSLANSYASTPELRRTWLESMAKVHVRNGDLSEAAMCYIHISALIAESLKRRGYWRADKAGMSCVSPEESPVFNCSSLLTSSRDQDTSFSMGWAAFMCISPNVKEEGAMKEDTGTQDTPYTEDTLVEQLELCVDYLWKSERYELIADINKPVIAVFEKRRDFKRLSELYYDIHRSYLKVTEVVNSEKRLFGRYYRVAFYGQGFFEEEESKEFIYKEPKLTGLSEISQRLLKLYSDKFGPDNVKMIQDSNKVNPKDLESKYAYIQVTYVVPYFDEKEQHDKRTDFERHHNINRFVFETPFTLSGKKHGDVEEQCKRRTILTTSSSFPYLKKRMQVVEQQSTEMNPIEVAIDEMSRKVSELNQLCNMEEVDMIRLQLKLQGSVSVKVNAGPMAYARAFLEEKNAKKYPDNQVKLLKEIFRQFAEACGQALDVNERLIKEDQLEYQEEMRAHYRDMLTELSGIMNEQIPHTRQPGSERHSTY
;
A
#
# COMPACT_ATOMS: atom_id res chain seq x y z
N ARG A 1 4.45 -18.31 -33.50
CA ARG A 1 5.48 -19.25 -33.01
C ARG A 1 6.88 -18.71 -33.33
N VAL A 2 7.20 -17.50 -32.86
CA VAL A 2 8.55 -16.92 -32.98
C VAL A 2 9.08 -16.85 -31.55
N PHE A 3 10.06 -17.71 -31.28
CA PHE A 3 11.06 -17.67 -30.21
C PHE A 3 10.61 -17.35 -28.77
N LEU A 4 10.28 -18.42 -28.03
CA LEU A 4 10.45 -18.47 -26.57
C LEU A 4 11.39 -19.64 -26.23
N CYS A 5 12.55 -19.70 -26.86
CA CYS A 5 13.67 -20.47 -26.31
C CYS A 5 14.40 -19.55 -25.31
N PHE A 6 13.72 -19.20 -24.22
CA PHE A 6 14.45 -18.66 -23.08
C PHE A 6 15.35 -19.76 -22.53
N SER A 7 16.56 -19.39 -22.10
CA SER A 7 17.47 -20.35 -21.49
C SER A 7 16.74 -21.07 -20.33
N PRO A 8 17.03 -22.36 -20.07
CA PRO A 8 16.45 -23.09 -18.95
C PRO A 8 16.66 -22.37 -17.60
N SER A 9 17.71 -21.55 -17.50
CA SER A 9 18.00 -20.73 -16.32
C SER A 9 17.04 -19.55 -16.12
N ILE A 10 16.61 -18.85 -17.19
CA ILE A 10 15.63 -17.74 -17.09
C ILE A 10 14.23 -18.28 -16.75
N SER A 11 13.90 -19.49 -17.20
CA SER A 11 12.59 -20.10 -16.90
C SER A 11 12.34 -20.40 -15.41
N LYS A 12 13.40 -20.44 -14.59
CA LYS A 12 13.32 -20.72 -13.15
C LYS A 12 13.14 -19.47 -12.29
N ASP A 13 13.41 -18.28 -12.82
CA ASP A 13 13.24 -17.00 -12.14
C ASP A 13 11.99 -16.30 -12.71
N PRO A 14 10.82 -16.42 -12.04
CA PRO A 14 9.57 -15.91 -12.58
C PRO A 14 9.57 -14.39 -12.68
N GLU A 15 10.27 -13.68 -11.77
CA GLU A 15 10.36 -12.23 -11.81
C GLU A 15 11.24 -11.74 -12.97
N MET A 16 12.41 -12.35 -13.20
CA MET A 16 13.24 -12.03 -14.37
C MET A 16 12.52 -12.34 -15.69
N LEU A 17 11.78 -13.46 -15.75
CA LEU A 17 11.01 -13.81 -16.94
C LEU A 17 9.98 -12.71 -17.26
N VAL A 18 9.23 -12.24 -16.26
CA VAL A 18 8.24 -11.18 -16.43
C VAL A 18 8.90 -9.84 -16.79
N ASP A 19 10.07 -9.52 -16.22
CA ASP A 19 10.83 -8.32 -16.61
C ASP A 19 11.28 -8.36 -18.07
N LEU A 20 11.73 -9.52 -18.55
CA LEU A 20 12.13 -9.71 -19.93
C LEU A 20 10.92 -9.62 -20.88
N GLN A 21 9.79 -10.24 -20.51
CA GLN A 21 8.53 -10.10 -21.24
C GLN A 21 8.07 -8.65 -21.32
N TYR A 22 8.17 -7.90 -20.22
CA TYR A 22 7.86 -6.48 -20.19
C TYR A 22 8.82 -5.66 -21.07
N SER A 23 10.13 -5.91 -21.01
CA SER A 23 11.12 -5.23 -21.85
C SER A 23 10.83 -5.44 -23.34
N LEU A 24 10.51 -6.68 -23.73
CA LEU A 24 10.08 -7.02 -25.09
C LEU A 24 8.76 -6.30 -25.44
N ALA A 25 7.75 -6.34 -24.56
CA ALA A 25 6.50 -5.64 -24.76
C ALA A 25 6.72 -4.13 -24.97
N ASN A 26 7.63 -3.53 -24.20
CA ASN A 26 7.94 -2.11 -24.26
C ASN A 26 8.72 -1.74 -25.54
N SER A 27 9.58 -2.63 -26.04
CA SER A 27 10.23 -2.44 -27.35
C SER A 27 9.24 -2.36 -28.52
N TYR A 28 8.05 -2.96 -28.35
CA TYR A 28 6.93 -2.91 -29.29
C TYR A 28 5.86 -1.88 -28.91
N ALA A 29 6.14 -0.92 -28.02
CA ALA A 29 5.15 0.09 -27.60
C ALA A 29 4.58 0.91 -28.78
N SER A 30 5.34 1.06 -29.88
CA SER A 30 4.87 1.71 -31.11
C SER A 30 3.92 0.85 -31.95
N THR A 31 3.86 -0.47 -31.71
CA THR A 31 3.09 -1.44 -32.51
C THR A 31 2.03 -2.11 -31.62
N PRO A 32 0.78 -1.61 -31.64
CA PRO A 32 -0.25 -1.99 -30.66
C PRO A 32 -0.57 -3.48 -30.59
N GLU A 33 -0.56 -4.18 -31.73
CA GLU A 33 -0.91 -5.61 -31.77
C GLU A 33 0.14 -6.48 -31.07
N LEU A 34 1.42 -6.16 -31.29
CA LEU A 34 2.52 -6.85 -30.63
C LEU A 34 2.54 -6.52 -29.13
N ARG A 35 2.37 -5.24 -28.77
CA ARG A 35 2.24 -4.80 -27.37
C ARG A 35 1.10 -5.54 -26.67
N ARG A 36 -0.10 -5.60 -27.26
CA ARG A 36 -1.25 -6.35 -26.73
C ARG A 36 -0.92 -7.84 -26.54
N THR A 37 -0.34 -8.48 -27.55
CA THR A 37 -0.02 -9.92 -27.49
C THR A 37 0.93 -10.24 -26.32
N TRP A 38 1.92 -9.37 -26.07
CA TRP A 38 2.81 -9.51 -24.93
C TRP A 38 2.07 -9.28 -23.60
N LEU A 39 1.24 -8.25 -23.49
CA LEU A 39 0.45 -7.99 -22.28
C LEU A 39 -0.51 -9.16 -21.96
N GLU A 40 -1.16 -9.75 -22.97
CA GLU A 40 -2.00 -10.94 -22.79
C GLU A 40 -1.18 -12.16 -22.33
N SER A 41 0.02 -12.33 -22.86
CA SER A 41 0.95 -13.38 -22.42
C SER A 41 1.36 -13.19 -20.97
N MET A 42 1.69 -11.96 -20.56
CA MET A 42 2.01 -11.61 -19.17
C MET A 42 0.81 -11.87 -18.25
N ALA A 43 -0.40 -11.47 -18.65
CA ALA A 43 -1.61 -11.76 -17.88
C ALA A 43 -1.79 -13.26 -17.63
N LYS A 44 -1.58 -14.11 -18.65
CA LYS A 44 -1.64 -15.57 -18.51
C LYS A 44 -0.56 -16.13 -17.57
N VAL A 45 0.64 -15.55 -17.56
CA VAL A 45 1.69 -15.91 -16.58
C VAL A 45 1.25 -15.56 -15.17
N HIS A 46 0.76 -14.35 -14.95
CA HIS A 46 0.27 -13.89 -13.65
C HIS A 46 -0.87 -14.74 -13.12
N VAL A 47 -1.85 -15.10 -13.97
CA VAL A 47 -2.95 -15.99 -13.58
C VAL A 47 -2.44 -17.37 -13.15
N ARG A 48 -1.46 -17.94 -13.88
CA ARG A 48 -0.85 -19.23 -13.49
C ARG A 48 -0.10 -19.14 -12.15
N ASN A 49 0.48 -17.99 -11.84
CA ASN A 49 1.22 -17.75 -10.60
C ASN A 49 0.31 -17.33 -9.42
N GLY A 50 -0.97 -17.06 -9.67
CA GLY A 50 -1.91 -16.55 -8.65
C GLY A 50 -1.81 -15.04 -8.41
N ASP A 51 -1.14 -14.30 -9.30
CA ASP A 51 -0.85 -12.87 -9.20
C ASP A 51 -1.96 -12.04 -9.86
N LEU A 52 -3.16 -12.13 -9.29
CA LEU A 52 -4.38 -11.69 -9.96
C LEU A 52 -4.51 -10.16 -10.08
N SER A 53 -3.89 -9.40 -9.16
CA SER A 53 -3.83 -7.93 -9.28
C SER A 53 -3.03 -7.51 -10.52
N GLU A 54 -1.89 -8.16 -10.75
CA GLU A 54 -1.02 -7.88 -11.89
C GLU A 54 -1.68 -8.33 -13.21
N ALA A 55 -2.40 -9.46 -13.20
CA ALA A 55 -3.23 -9.88 -14.33
C ALA A 55 -4.32 -8.84 -14.66
N ALA A 56 -5.03 -8.32 -13.66
CA ALA A 56 -6.03 -7.26 -13.86
C ALA A 56 -5.39 -6.01 -14.50
N MET A 57 -4.21 -5.60 -14.02
CA MET A 57 -3.49 -4.46 -14.59
C MET A 57 -3.06 -4.70 -16.04
N CYS A 58 -2.69 -5.92 -16.44
CA CYS A 58 -2.43 -6.24 -17.85
C CYS A 58 -3.66 -5.94 -18.73
N TYR A 59 -4.86 -6.34 -18.29
CA TYR A 59 -6.10 -6.05 -19.03
C TYR A 59 -6.44 -4.56 -19.05
N ILE A 60 -6.19 -3.82 -17.96
CA ILE A 60 -6.32 -2.35 -17.95
C ILE A 60 -5.43 -1.70 -19.01
N HIS A 61 -4.16 -2.12 -19.09
CA HIS A 61 -3.23 -1.60 -20.09
C HIS A 61 -3.64 -1.98 -21.53
N ILE A 62 -4.13 -3.21 -21.75
CA ILE A 62 -4.67 -3.62 -23.05
C ILE A 62 -5.88 -2.74 -23.44
N SER A 63 -6.81 -2.52 -22.51
CA SER A 63 -7.97 -1.66 -22.73
C SER A 63 -7.59 -0.21 -23.01
N ALA A 64 -6.61 0.34 -22.28
CA ALA A 64 -6.06 1.67 -22.51
C ALA A 64 -5.43 1.80 -23.90
N LEU A 65 -4.68 0.77 -24.34
CA LEU A 65 -4.08 0.72 -25.67
C LEU A 65 -5.13 0.63 -26.79
N ILE A 66 -6.16 -0.20 -26.62
CA ILE A 66 -7.28 -0.31 -27.57
C ILE A 66 -8.05 1.02 -27.66
N ALA A 67 -8.37 1.63 -26.51
CA ALA A 67 -9.06 2.91 -26.46
C ALA A 67 -8.25 4.02 -27.17
N GLU A 68 -6.93 4.08 -26.94
CA GLU A 68 -6.06 5.05 -27.62
C GLU A 68 -6.00 4.80 -29.14
N SER A 69 -5.96 3.54 -29.58
CA SER A 69 -6.00 3.18 -31.00
C SER A 69 -7.31 3.63 -31.67
N LEU A 70 -8.47 3.34 -31.06
CA LEU A 70 -9.79 3.75 -31.56
C LEU A 70 -9.91 5.28 -31.62
N LYS A 71 -9.35 5.99 -30.64
CA LYS A 71 -9.38 7.46 -30.55
C LYS A 71 -8.61 8.09 -31.70
N ARG A 72 -7.41 7.60 -31.98
CA ARG A 72 -6.56 8.10 -33.08
C ARG A 72 -7.16 7.83 -34.45
N ARG A 73 -7.86 6.70 -34.61
CA ARG A 73 -8.66 6.40 -35.81
C ARG A 73 -9.91 7.27 -35.96
N GLY A 74 -10.23 8.10 -34.96
CA GLY A 74 -11.38 8.99 -35.00
C GLY A 74 -12.73 8.28 -34.81
N TYR A 75 -12.75 7.08 -34.20
CA TYR A 75 -13.99 6.31 -33.98
C TYR A 75 -15.08 7.17 -33.31
N TRP A 76 -14.73 7.92 -32.26
CA TRP A 76 -15.66 8.81 -31.55
C TRP A 76 -15.78 10.22 -32.15
N ARG A 77 -15.03 10.57 -33.20
CA ARG A 77 -15.23 11.84 -33.94
C ARG A 77 -16.41 11.73 -34.90
N ALA A 78 -16.67 10.54 -35.45
CA ALA A 78 -17.80 10.30 -36.35
C ALA A 78 -19.16 10.51 -35.66
N ASP A 79 -19.29 10.15 -34.38
CA ASP A 79 -20.52 10.32 -33.59
C ASP A 79 -20.88 11.80 -33.33
N LYS A 80 -19.90 12.71 -33.26
CA LYS A 80 -20.17 14.15 -33.03
C LYS A 80 -20.69 14.87 -34.26
N ALA A 81 -20.45 14.36 -35.48
CA ALA A 81 -20.95 14.95 -36.71
C ALA A 81 -22.45 14.65 -36.95
N GLY A 82 -22.99 13.56 -36.36
CA GLY A 82 -24.41 13.21 -36.44
C GLY A 82 -25.32 14.00 -35.49
N MET A 83 -24.75 14.83 -34.60
CA MET A 83 -25.50 15.60 -33.60
C MET A 83 -25.61 17.10 -33.95
N SER A 84 -25.13 17.54 -35.13
CA SER A 84 -25.14 18.97 -35.54
C SER A 84 -26.16 19.32 -36.63
N CYS A 85 -27.25 18.57 -36.75
CA CYS A 85 -28.35 18.90 -37.66
C CYS A 85 -29.66 19.04 -36.89
N VAL A 86 -29.82 20.17 -36.19
CA VAL A 86 -31.14 20.67 -35.78
C VAL A 86 -31.19 22.16 -36.08
N SER A 87 -32.07 22.52 -37.01
CA SER A 87 -32.42 23.89 -37.39
C SER A 87 -33.00 24.68 -36.20
N PRO A 88 -32.92 26.02 -36.19
CA PRO A 88 -33.39 26.82 -35.07
C PRO A 88 -34.90 27.10 -35.21
N GLU A 89 -35.75 26.31 -34.57
CA GLU A 89 -37.10 26.75 -34.21
C GLU A 89 -37.48 26.27 -32.80
N GLU A 90 -38.17 27.17 -32.09
CA GLU A 90 -38.34 27.24 -30.65
C GLU A 90 -39.25 26.14 -30.06
N SER A 91 -38.84 25.52 -28.94
CA SER A 91 -39.70 25.22 -27.78
C SER A 91 -38.87 24.66 -26.60
N PRO A 92 -39.20 24.98 -25.33
CA PRO A 92 -38.43 24.53 -24.19
C PRO A 92 -38.89 23.13 -23.77
N VAL A 93 -38.30 22.09 -24.36
CA VAL A 93 -38.44 20.73 -23.81
C VAL A 93 -37.44 20.59 -22.67
N PHE A 94 -37.95 20.51 -21.44
CA PHE A 94 -37.17 20.18 -20.26
C PHE A 94 -36.39 18.88 -20.51
N ASN A 95 -35.07 19.02 -20.67
CA ASN A 95 -34.16 17.89 -20.90
C ASN A 95 -33.94 17.19 -19.56
N CYS A 96 -34.67 16.11 -19.31
CA CYS A 96 -34.57 15.29 -18.11
C CYS A 96 -33.36 14.31 -18.16
N SER A 97 -32.26 14.73 -18.79
CA SER A 97 -31.01 13.98 -18.89
C SER A 97 -29.94 14.52 -17.92
N SER A 98 -30.16 15.69 -17.32
CA SER A 98 -29.22 16.34 -16.40
C SER A 98 -29.27 15.82 -14.96
N LEU A 99 -30.12 14.83 -14.64
CA LEU A 99 -30.30 14.33 -13.26
C LEU A 99 -29.38 13.16 -12.89
N LEU A 100 -28.56 12.63 -13.81
CA LEU A 100 -27.65 11.50 -13.53
C LEU A 100 -26.18 11.74 -13.86
N THR A 101 -25.83 12.85 -14.51
CA THR A 101 -24.43 13.11 -14.89
C THR A 101 -23.83 14.19 -14.02
N SER A 102 -23.01 13.77 -13.06
CA SER A 102 -22.16 14.69 -12.32
C SER A 102 -21.01 15.14 -13.22
N SER A 103 -20.43 16.32 -12.97
CA SER A 103 -19.29 16.86 -13.72
C SER A 103 -18.03 15.98 -13.73
N ARG A 104 -17.99 14.89 -12.95
CA ARG A 104 -16.95 13.85 -13.00
C ARG A 104 -17.08 12.86 -14.16
N ASP A 105 -18.24 12.75 -14.80
CA ASP A 105 -18.47 11.75 -15.86
C ASP A 105 -17.82 12.12 -17.21
N GLN A 106 -17.34 13.37 -17.37
CA GLN A 106 -16.54 13.75 -18.53
C GLN A 106 -15.14 13.09 -18.53
N ASP A 107 -14.60 12.69 -17.38
CA ASP A 107 -13.22 12.22 -17.22
C ASP A 107 -13.01 10.71 -17.48
N THR A 108 -14.08 9.94 -17.70
CA THR A 108 -14.00 8.46 -17.86
C THR A 108 -14.40 7.96 -19.25
N SER A 109 -14.70 8.85 -20.19
CA SER A 109 -15.11 8.44 -21.54
C SER A 109 -13.98 7.74 -22.30
N PHE A 110 -14.24 6.59 -22.92
CA PHE A 110 -13.27 5.91 -23.81
C PHE A 110 -12.74 6.80 -24.93
N SER A 111 -13.48 7.85 -25.30
CA SER A 111 -13.02 8.88 -26.26
C SER A 111 -11.75 9.62 -25.83
N MET A 112 -11.38 9.56 -24.55
CA MET A 112 -10.14 10.11 -24.00
C MET A 112 -8.92 9.20 -24.24
N GLY A 113 -9.12 7.97 -24.69
CA GLY A 113 -8.06 6.99 -24.94
C GLY A 113 -7.50 6.44 -23.63
N TRP A 114 -6.18 6.29 -23.53
CA TRP A 114 -5.54 5.78 -22.30
C TRP A 114 -5.84 6.65 -21.07
N ALA A 115 -6.08 7.95 -21.25
CA ALA A 115 -6.36 8.90 -20.17
C ALA A 115 -7.64 8.57 -19.38
N ALA A 116 -8.60 7.88 -20.00
CA ALA A 116 -9.83 7.41 -19.35
C ALA A 116 -9.55 6.46 -18.17
N PHE A 117 -8.38 5.81 -18.16
CA PHE A 117 -8.00 4.80 -17.16
C PHE A 117 -7.08 5.34 -16.06
N MET A 118 -6.77 6.64 -16.07
CA MET A 118 -5.83 7.26 -15.11
C MET A 118 -6.33 7.21 -13.66
N CYS A 119 -7.65 7.20 -13.44
CA CYS A 119 -8.23 7.04 -12.10
C CYS A 119 -8.00 5.64 -11.53
N ILE A 120 -7.89 4.62 -12.39
CA ILE A 120 -7.64 3.23 -12.01
C ILE A 120 -6.14 3.00 -11.83
N SER A 121 -5.31 3.46 -12.76
CA SER A 121 -3.86 3.32 -12.63
C SER A 121 -3.14 4.45 -13.37
N PRO A 122 -2.22 5.18 -12.71
CA PRO A 122 -1.43 6.21 -13.38
C PRO A 122 -0.43 5.62 -14.39
N ASN A 123 -0.16 4.31 -14.30
CA ASN A 123 0.82 3.64 -15.14
C ASN A 123 0.36 3.49 -16.59
N VAL A 124 -0.95 3.58 -16.88
CA VAL A 124 -1.52 3.47 -18.24
C VAL A 124 -1.02 4.56 -19.19
N LYS A 125 -0.42 5.63 -18.65
CA LYS A 125 0.26 6.67 -19.42
C LYS A 125 1.32 6.11 -20.38
N GLU A 126 1.94 4.98 -20.05
CA GLU A 126 2.94 4.33 -20.92
C GLU A 126 2.37 3.87 -22.26
N GLU A 127 1.07 3.56 -22.33
CA GLU A 127 0.40 3.15 -23.57
C GLU A 127 0.21 4.32 -24.57
N GLY A 128 0.45 5.56 -24.12
CA GLY A 128 0.49 6.74 -24.98
C GLY A 128 1.67 6.76 -25.97
N ALA A 129 2.70 5.94 -25.75
CA ALA A 129 3.89 5.84 -26.60
C ALA A 129 3.64 5.19 -27.98
N MET A 130 2.42 4.67 -28.21
CA MET A 130 1.94 4.24 -29.52
C MET A 130 2.26 5.29 -30.59
N LYS A 131 2.66 4.88 -31.80
CA LYS A 131 2.81 5.76 -32.96
C LYS A 131 1.63 5.61 -33.92
N GLU A 132 1.35 6.64 -34.71
CA GLU A 132 0.42 6.53 -35.85
C GLU A 132 1.07 5.62 -36.89
N ASP A 133 0.58 4.40 -37.01
CA ASP A 133 0.98 3.53 -38.10
C ASP A 133 0.21 3.98 -39.35
N THR A 134 0.83 4.81 -40.18
CA THR A 134 0.23 5.37 -41.40
C THR A 134 0.00 4.34 -42.51
N GLY A 135 0.26 3.05 -42.25
CA GLY A 135 0.31 1.99 -43.26
C GLY A 135 -0.59 0.76 -43.03
N THR A 136 -1.25 0.60 -41.89
CA THR A 136 -2.08 -0.59 -41.59
C THR A 136 -3.54 -0.20 -41.48
N GLN A 137 -4.28 -0.36 -42.58
CA GLN A 137 -5.71 -0.02 -42.65
C GLN A 137 -6.65 -0.96 -41.86
N ASP A 138 -6.14 -2.07 -41.31
CA ASP A 138 -6.95 -3.07 -40.60
C ASP A 138 -6.41 -3.38 -39.20
N THR A 139 -6.49 -2.45 -38.25
CA THR A 139 -6.43 -2.85 -36.84
C THR A 139 -7.77 -3.48 -36.45
N PRO A 140 -7.82 -4.73 -35.95
CA PRO A 140 -9.06 -5.46 -35.65
C PRO A 140 -9.81 -4.94 -34.43
N TYR A 141 -9.36 -3.83 -33.84
CA TYR A 141 -9.93 -3.30 -32.62
C TYR A 141 -11.26 -2.60 -32.89
N THR A 142 -12.29 -3.04 -32.18
CA THR A 142 -13.62 -2.44 -32.14
C THR A 142 -13.98 -2.05 -30.70
N GLU A 143 -15.06 -1.30 -30.53
CA GLU A 143 -15.63 -1.04 -29.21
C GLU A 143 -16.03 -2.34 -28.49
N ASP A 144 -16.46 -3.38 -29.22
CA ASP A 144 -16.73 -4.71 -28.65
C ASP A 144 -15.47 -5.35 -28.09
N THR A 145 -14.37 -5.27 -28.83
CA THR A 145 -13.08 -5.79 -28.35
C THR A 145 -12.66 -5.10 -27.06
N LEU A 146 -12.89 -3.78 -26.95
CA LEU A 146 -12.60 -3.02 -25.72
C LEU A 146 -13.46 -3.50 -24.55
N VAL A 147 -14.77 -3.66 -24.76
CA VAL A 147 -15.70 -4.14 -23.74
C VAL A 147 -15.32 -5.54 -23.26
N GLU A 148 -14.99 -6.47 -24.16
CA GLU A 148 -14.55 -7.82 -23.81
C GLU A 148 -13.31 -7.82 -22.90
N GLN A 149 -12.32 -6.93 -23.16
CA GLN A 149 -11.14 -6.82 -22.30
C GLN A 149 -11.48 -6.25 -20.92
N LEU A 150 -12.45 -5.34 -20.84
CA LEU A 150 -12.91 -4.77 -19.57
C LEU A 150 -13.73 -5.77 -18.75
N GLU A 151 -14.57 -6.58 -19.37
CA GLU A 151 -15.29 -7.67 -18.71
C GLU A 151 -14.29 -8.68 -18.10
N LEU A 152 -13.23 -9.06 -18.84
CA LEU A 152 -12.14 -9.89 -18.29
C LEU A 152 -11.43 -9.19 -17.13
N CYS A 153 -11.18 -7.89 -17.23
CA CYS A 153 -10.56 -7.12 -16.16
C CYS A 153 -11.39 -7.16 -14.87
N VAL A 154 -12.72 -6.96 -14.96
CA VAL A 154 -13.63 -7.00 -13.81
C VAL A 154 -13.55 -8.35 -13.08
N ASP A 155 -13.49 -9.47 -13.81
CA ASP A 155 -13.34 -10.79 -13.22
C ASP A 155 -12.03 -10.91 -12.39
N TYR A 156 -10.91 -10.38 -12.91
CA TYR A 156 -9.65 -10.39 -12.15
C TYR A 156 -9.60 -9.35 -11.02
N LEU A 157 -10.27 -8.20 -11.16
CA LEU A 157 -10.44 -7.23 -10.07
C LEU A 157 -11.24 -7.84 -8.92
N TRP A 158 -12.31 -8.59 -9.24
CA TRP A 158 -13.09 -9.33 -8.26
C TRP A 158 -12.22 -10.39 -7.56
N LYS A 159 -11.53 -11.24 -8.32
CA LYS A 159 -10.68 -12.31 -7.75
C LYS A 159 -9.46 -11.80 -6.99
N SER A 160 -8.99 -10.58 -7.30
CA SER A 160 -7.90 -9.92 -6.59
C SER A 160 -8.37 -9.03 -5.43
N GLU A 161 -9.67 -9.07 -5.12
CA GLU A 161 -10.30 -8.38 -3.98
C GLU A 161 -10.23 -6.84 -4.06
N ARG A 162 -10.09 -6.30 -5.27
CA ARG A 162 -10.07 -4.86 -5.59
C ARG A 162 -11.43 -4.40 -6.10
N TYR A 163 -12.45 -4.63 -5.27
CA TYR A 163 -13.85 -4.42 -5.61
C TYR A 163 -14.18 -2.95 -5.91
N GLU A 164 -13.46 -2.02 -5.28
CA GLU A 164 -13.63 -0.57 -5.43
C GLU A 164 -13.45 -0.10 -6.89
N LEU A 165 -12.59 -0.78 -7.65
CA LEU A 165 -12.27 -0.41 -9.04
C LEU A 165 -13.31 -0.87 -10.05
N ILE A 166 -14.18 -1.82 -9.69
CA ILE A 166 -15.16 -2.40 -10.61
C ILE A 166 -16.12 -1.32 -11.14
N ALA A 167 -16.49 -0.36 -10.29
CA ALA A 167 -17.34 0.75 -10.69
C ALA A 167 -16.67 1.64 -11.75
N ASP A 168 -15.39 1.96 -11.60
CA ASP A 168 -14.67 2.82 -12.54
C ASP A 168 -14.44 2.13 -13.91
N ILE A 169 -14.41 0.80 -13.94
CA ILE A 169 -14.40 0.02 -15.19
C ILE A 169 -15.78 -0.02 -15.84
N ASN A 170 -16.82 -0.26 -15.07
CA ASN A 170 -18.16 -0.46 -15.61
C ASN A 170 -18.82 0.85 -16.07
N LYS A 171 -18.49 2.01 -15.48
CA LYS A 171 -19.03 3.33 -15.88
C LYS A 171 -18.91 3.61 -17.39
N PRO A 172 -17.73 3.53 -18.03
CA PRO A 172 -17.66 3.77 -19.47
C PRO A 172 -18.29 2.65 -20.31
N VAL A 173 -18.38 1.42 -19.80
CA VAL A 173 -19.09 0.31 -20.47
C VAL A 173 -20.61 0.53 -20.45
N ILE A 174 -21.16 1.09 -19.38
CA ILE A 174 -22.57 1.47 -19.27
C ILE A 174 -22.95 2.41 -20.43
N ALA A 175 -22.14 3.44 -20.70
CA ALA A 175 -22.41 4.37 -21.79
C ALA A 175 -22.48 3.68 -23.18
N VAL A 176 -21.68 2.62 -23.40
CA VAL A 176 -21.72 1.81 -24.62
C VAL A 176 -23.06 1.07 -24.74
N PHE A 177 -23.50 0.39 -23.67
CA PHE A 177 -24.76 -0.37 -23.70
C PHE A 177 -26.01 0.51 -23.68
N GLU A 178 -25.94 1.72 -23.12
CA GLU A 178 -26.98 2.74 -23.22
C GLU A 178 -27.20 3.17 -24.69
N LYS A 179 -26.11 3.47 -25.41
CA LYS A 179 -26.17 3.81 -26.85
C LYS A 179 -26.81 2.68 -27.67
N ARG A 180 -26.55 1.43 -27.29
CA ARG A 180 -27.07 0.22 -27.96
C ARG A 180 -28.46 -0.19 -27.49
N ARG A 181 -28.98 0.43 -26.42
CA ARG A 181 -30.22 0.04 -25.73
C ARG A 181 -30.22 -1.43 -25.28
N ASP A 182 -29.07 -1.94 -24.86
CA ASP A 182 -28.95 -3.29 -24.29
C ASP A 182 -29.28 -3.27 -22.79
N PHE A 183 -30.57 -3.20 -22.48
CA PHE A 183 -31.06 -3.10 -21.11
C PHE A 183 -30.72 -4.32 -20.24
N LYS A 184 -30.52 -5.49 -20.87
CA LYS A 184 -30.13 -6.71 -20.14
C LYS A 184 -28.71 -6.56 -19.61
N ARG A 185 -27.75 -6.21 -20.47
CA ARG A 185 -26.37 -5.97 -20.05
C ARG A 185 -26.25 -4.82 -19.06
N LEU A 186 -27.04 -3.75 -19.23
CA LEU A 186 -27.10 -2.66 -18.24
C LEU A 186 -27.54 -3.16 -16.86
N SER A 187 -28.60 -3.97 -16.78
CA SER A 187 -29.05 -4.56 -15.51
C SER A 187 -27.96 -5.42 -14.85
N GLU A 188 -27.20 -6.19 -15.64
CA GLU A 188 -26.10 -7.02 -15.15
C GLU A 188 -24.95 -6.15 -14.60
N LEU A 189 -24.54 -5.09 -15.31
CA LEU A 189 -23.46 -4.20 -14.85
C LEU A 189 -23.81 -3.46 -13.56
N TYR A 190 -25.02 -2.93 -13.44
CA TYR A 190 -25.46 -2.30 -12.19
C TYR A 190 -25.54 -3.29 -11.04
N TYR A 191 -25.93 -4.54 -11.32
CA TYR A 191 -25.92 -5.61 -10.32
C TYR A 191 -24.49 -5.96 -9.87
N ASP A 192 -23.51 -5.99 -10.77
CA ASP A 192 -22.10 -6.23 -10.42
C ASP A 192 -21.51 -5.09 -9.59
N ILE A 193 -21.84 -3.83 -9.89
CA ILE A 193 -21.45 -2.67 -9.07
C ILE A 193 -22.09 -2.75 -7.68
N HIS A 194 -23.38 -3.11 -7.60
CA HIS A 194 -24.05 -3.31 -6.31
C HIS A 194 -23.33 -4.39 -5.48
N ARG A 195 -23.01 -5.54 -6.10
CA ARG A 195 -22.31 -6.64 -5.44
C ARG A 195 -20.90 -6.26 -5.00
N SER A 196 -20.17 -5.46 -5.80
CA SER A 196 -18.83 -5.04 -5.44
C SER A 196 -18.85 -4.16 -4.19
N TYR A 197 -19.74 -3.15 -4.13
CA TYR A 197 -19.86 -2.29 -2.95
C TYR A 197 -20.42 -3.02 -1.73
N LEU A 198 -21.38 -3.93 -1.92
CA LEU A 198 -21.84 -4.81 -0.84
C LEU A 198 -20.64 -5.57 -0.26
N LYS A 199 -19.79 -6.14 -1.13
CA LYS A 199 -18.60 -6.85 -0.69
C LYS A 199 -17.59 -5.94 0.04
N VAL A 200 -17.40 -4.70 -0.43
CA VAL A 200 -16.56 -3.70 0.25
C VAL A 200 -17.05 -3.48 1.68
N THR A 201 -18.36 -3.29 1.90
CA THR A 201 -18.90 -3.07 3.26
C THR A 201 -18.66 -4.25 4.21
N GLU A 202 -18.60 -5.47 3.70
CA GLU A 202 -18.31 -6.66 4.52
C GLU A 202 -16.85 -6.78 4.96
N VAL A 203 -15.91 -6.19 4.20
CA VAL A 203 -14.47 -6.48 4.33
C VAL A 203 -13.60 -5.24 4.58
N VAL A 204 -14.10 -4.03 4.30
CA VAL A 204 -13.34 -2.78 4.46
C VAL A 204 -12.84 -2.64 5.89
N ASN A 205 -11.55 -2.31 6.04
CA ASN A 205 -10.87 -2.14 7.32
C ASN A 205 -10.99 -3.33 8.32
N SER A 206 -11.43 -4.50 7.85
CA SER A 206 -11.57 -5.70 8.69
C SER A 206 -10.30 -6.55 8.79
N GLU A 207 -9.23 -6.14 8.10
CA GLU A 207 -7.97 -6.91 7.91
C GLU A 207 -8.15 -8.29 7.25
N LYS A 208 -9.36 -8.64 6.79
CA LYS A 208 -9.64 -9.89 6.07
C LYS A 208 -9.05 -9.88 4.65
N ARG A 209 -8.90 -8.70 4.05
CA ARG A 209 -8.27 -8.53 2.73
C ARG A 209 -6.76 -8.43 2.86
N LEU A 210 -6.05 -9.29 2.13
CA LEU A 210 -4.59 -9.39 2.20
C LEU A 210 -3.97 -9.07 0.84
N PHE A 211 -3.86 -7.77 0.53
CA PHE A 211 -3.37 -7.27 -0.77
C PHE A 211 -1.89 -7.61 -1.07
N GLY A 212 -1.14 -7.99 -0.04
CA GLY A 212 0.26 -8.42 -0.14
C GLY A 212 1.18 -7.68 0.81
N ARG A 213 2.44 -8.14 0.86
CA ARG A 213 3.53 -7.51 1.61
C ARG A 213 4.62 -7.05 0.67
N TYR A 214 5.39 -6.06 1.11
CA TYR A 214 6.42 -5.43 0.29
C TYR A 214 7.80 -5.66 0.89
N TYR A 215 8.77 -5.93 0.02
CA TYR A 215 10.16 -6.17 0.41
C TYR A 215 11.11 -5.41 -0.50
N ARG A 216 12.04 -4.65 0.07
CA ARG A 216 13.20 -4.16 -0.67
C ARG A 216 14.19 -5.31 -0.83
N VAL A 217 14.55 -5.62 -2.07
CA VAL A 217 15.55 -6.63 -2.44
C VAL A 217 16.67 -5.94 -3.21
N ALA A 218 17.89 -6.08 -2.74
CA ALA A 218 19.09 -5.54 -3.40
C ALA A 218 20.08 -6.65 -3.72
N PHE A 219 20.72 -6.56 -4.87
CA PHE A 219 21.67 -7.56 -5.39
C PHE A 219 23.08 -6.98 -5.45
N TYR A 220 24.07 -7.75 -4.98
CA TYR A 220 25.50 -7.37 -5.02
C TYR A 220 26.38 -8.57 -5.39
N GLY A 221 27.43 -8.35 -6.17
CA GLY A 221 28.24 -9.40 -6.78
C GLY A 221 28.28 -9.27 -8.31
N GLN A 222 29.14 -8.37 -8.80
CA GLN A 222 29.28 -8.03 -10.24
C GLN A 222 29.46 -9.26 -11.15
N GLY A 223 30.16 -10.30 -10.69
CA GLY A 223 30.39 -11.54 -11.45
C GLY A 223 29.19 -12.48 -11.55
N PHE A 224 28.08 -12.17 -10.87
CA PHE A 224 26.88 -13.00 -10.80
C PHE A 224 25.64 -12.27 -11.33
N PHE A 225 25.44 -11.03 -10.90
CA PHE A 225 24.20 -10.29 -11.18
C PHE A 225 24.27 -9.39 -12.42
N GLU A 226 25.46 -9.12 -12.96
CA GLU A 226 25.69 -8.34 -14.18
C GLU A 226 24.87 -7.03 -14.21
N GLU A 227 23.74 -7.03 -14.93
CA GLU A 227 22.83 -5.89 -15.05
C GLU A 227 22.07 -5.56 -13.75
N GLU A 228 21.89 -6.52 -12.85
CA GLU A 228 21.20 -6.32 -11.56
C GLU A 228 22.14 -5.85 -10.44
N GLU A 229 23.45 -5.73 -10.72
CA GLU A 229 24.44 -5.31 -9.73
C GLU A 229 24.12 -3.95 -9.12
N SER A 230 24.09 -3.89 -7.78
CA SER A 230 23.79 -2.69 -7.01
C SER A 230 22.42 -2.04 -7.34
N LYS A 231 21.51 -2.78 -7.97
CA LYS A 231 20.12 -2.36 -8.16
C LYS A 231 19.26 -2.81 -6.98
N GLU A 232 18.34 -1.93 -6.60
CA GLU A 232 17.33 -2.19 -5.58
C GLU A 232 15.95 -2.26 -6.22
N PHE A 233 15.13 -3.18 -5.72
CA PHE A 233 13.77 -3.39 -6.19
C PHE A 233 12.82 -3.51 -5.00
N ILE A 234 11.60 -3.03 -5.15
CA ILE A 234 10.49 -3.39 -4.26
C ILE A 234 9.78 -4.59 -4.87
N TYR A 235 9.68 -5.68 -4.13
CA TYR A 235 8.93 -6.89 -4.45
C TYR A 235 7.59 -6.86 -3.73
N LYS A 236 6.51 -7.15 -4.45
CA LYS A 236 5.18 -7.38 -3.90
C LYS A 236 4.93 -8.89 -3.81
N GLU A 237 4.84 -9.38 -2.57
CA GLU A 237 4.56 -10.78 -2.24
C GLU A 237 3.09 -11.00 -1.88
N PRO A 238 2.53 -12.19 -2.13
CA PRO A 238 1.13 -12.47 -1.86
C PRO A 238 0.82 -12.50 -0.36
N LYS A 239 -0.38 -12.01 -0.01
CA LYS A 239 -0.97 -12.16 1.32
C LYS A 239 -0.03 -11.73 2.47
N LEU A 240 0.37 -12.69 3.31
CA LEU A 240 1.15 -12.50 4.54
C LEU A 240 2.54 -13.15 4.46
N THR A 241 3.08 -13.36 3.25
CA THR A 241 4.42 -13.92 3.06
C THR A 241 5.41 -13.29 4.04
N GLY A 242 6.13 -14.14 4.77
CA GLY A 242 7.07 -13.70 5.81
C GLY A 242 8.44 -13.34 5.23
N LEU A 243 9.25 -12.58 6.00
CA LEU A 243 10.62 -12.24 5.60
C LEU A 243 11.48 -13.50 5.36
N SER A 244 11.30 -14.53 6.19
CA SER A 244 11.98 -15.81 6.06
C SER A 244 11.61 -16.54 4.77
N GLU A 245 10.33 -16.52 4.40
CA GLU A 245 9.81 -17.21 3.22
C GLU A 245 10.39 -16.63 1.92
N ILE A 246 10.31 -15.30 1.72
CA ILE A 246 10.92 -14.66 0.55
C ILE A 246 12.44 -14.83 0.56
N SER A 247 13.08 -14.70 1.72
CA SER A 247 14.54 -14.84 1.85
C SER A 247 15.01 -16.24 1.48
N GLN A 248 14.30 -17.29 1.93
CA GLN A 248 14.59 -18.68 1.57
C GLN A 248 14.28 -18.97 0.10
N ARG A 249 13.19 -18.41 -0.45
CA ARG A 249 12.83 -18.54 -1.87
C ARG A 249 13.92 -17.96 -2.77
N LEU A 250 14.38 -16.74 -2.50
CA LEU A 250 15.46 -16.10 -3.24
C LEU A 250 16.80 -16.82 -3.03
N LEU A 251 17.14 -17.19 -1.80
CA LEU A 251 18.36 -17.96 -1.53
C LEU A 251 18.38 -19.25 -2.33
N LYS A 252 17.28 -20.02 -2.34
CA LYS A 252 17.17 -21.27 -3.09
C LYS A 252 17.28 -21.01 -4.60
N LEU A 253 16.55 -20.04 -5.12
CA LEU A 253 16.55 -19.69 -6.54
C LEU A 253 17.96 -19.37 -7.06
N TYR A 254 18.69 -18.50 -6.36
CA TYR A 254 20.03 -18.11 -6.78
C TYR A 254 21.09 -19.15 -6.42
N SER A 255 20.88 -19.97 -5.38
CA SER A 255 21.74 -21.14 -5.10
C SER A 255 21.65 -22.19 -6.21
N ASP A 256 20.44 -22.43 -6.74
CA ASP A 256 20.24 -23.33 -7.88
C ASP A 256 20.88 -22.77 -9.17
N LYS A 257 21.04 -21.44 -9.28
CA LYS A 257 21.63 -20.75 -10.44
C LYS A 257 23.15 -20.65 -10.36
N PHE A 258 23.70 -20.32 -9.20
CA PHE A 258 25.12 -19.97 -9.02
C PHE A 258 25.91 -20.98 -8.16
N GLY A 259 25.24 -21.95 -7.56
CA GLY A 259 25.80 -22.89 -6.59
C GLY A 259 25.54 -22.44 -5.14
N PRO A 260 25.20 -23.36 -4.22
CA PRO A 260 24.80 -23.05 -2.85
C PRO A 260 25.91 -22.38 -2.04
N ASP A 261 27.16 -22.73 -2.30
CA ASP A 261 28.31 -22.15 -1.59
C ASP A 261 28.65 -20.73 -2.06
N ASN A 262 28.05 -20.26 -3.16
CA ASN A 262 28.35 -18.97 -3.76
C ASN A 262 27.35 -17.86 -3.38
N VAL A 263 26.26 -18.16 -2.69
CA VAL A 263 25.18 -17.20 -2.39
C VAL A 263 25.10 -16.90 -0.89
N LYS A 264 25.02 -15.62 -0.53
CA LYS A 264 24.91 -15.15 0.87
C LYS A 264 23.76 -14.17 1.04
N MET A 265 23.01 -14.32 2.13
CA MET A 265 21.97 -13.36 2.52
C MET A 265 22.56 -12.27 3.42
N ILE A 266 22.32 -11.01 3.09
CA ILE A 266 22.60 -9.87 3.98
C ILE A 266 21.37 -9.65 4.85
N GLN A 267 21.49 -9.91 6.16
CA GLN A 267 20.41 -9.75 7.13
C GLN A 267 20.30 -8.32 7.67
N ASP A 268 21.37 -7.53 7.52
CA ASP A 268 21.36 -6.12 7.89
C ASP A 268 20.51 -5.31 6.91
N SER A 269 19.78 -4.29 7.37
CA SER A 269 19.01 -3.36 6.53
C SER A 269 19.76 -2.08 6.16
N ASN A 270 20.97 -1.86 6.72
CA ASN A 270 21.82 -0.72 6.43
C ASN A 270 22.21 -0.66 4.95
N LYS A 271 22.57 0.54 4.50
CA LYS A 271 23.13 0.74 3.16
C LYS A 271 24.44 -0.02 3.07
N VAL A 272 24.51 -0.98 2.16
CA VAL A 272 25.69 -1.81 1.95
C VAL A 272 26.70 -1.03 1.11
N ASN A 273 27.96 -1.05 1.54
CA ASN A 273 29.08 -0.54 0.76
C ASN A 273 29.69 -1.72 -0.03
N PRO A 274 29.63 -1.73 -1.38
CA PRO A 274 30.13 -2.86 -2.17
C PRO A 274 31.61 -3.20 -1.95
N LYS A 275 32.41 -2.23 -1.47
CA LYS A 275 33.83 -2.42 -1.15
C LYS A 275 34.07 -3.37 0.02
N ASP A 276 33.09 -3.52 0.91
CA ASP A 276 33.19 -4.35 2.11
C ASP A 276 32.74 -5.80 1.86
N LEU A 277 32.31 -6.10 0.63
CA LEU A 277 31.84 -7.43 0.20
C LEU A 277 32.95 -8.22 -0.49
N GLU A 278 32.97 -9.54 -0.28
CA GLU A 278 33.91 -10.43 -0.98
C GLU A 278 33.42 -10.70 -2.40
N SER A 279 34.22 -10.38 -3.41
CA SER A 279 33.86 -10.50 -4.83
C SER A 279 33.51 -11.92 -5.32
N LYS A 280 33.85 -12.95 -4.51
CA LYS A 280 33.58 -14.36 -4.84
C LYS A 280 32.14 -14.81 -4.54
N TYR A 281 31.34 -14.00 -3.84
CA TYR A 281 29.97 -14.35 -3.47
C TYR A 281 28.95 -13.44 -4.15
N ALA A 282 27.77 -14.00 -4.41
CA ALA A 282 26.54 -13.30 -4.75
C ALA A 282 25.78 -12.97 -3.45
N TYR A 283 25.60 -11.70 -3.15
CA TYR A 283 24.87 -11.23 -1.98
C TYR A 283 23.47 -10.75 -2.33
N ILE A 284 22.50 -11.13 -1.50
CA ILE A 284 21.12 -10.67 -1.61
C ILE A 284 20.70 -10.07 -0.28
N GLN A 285 20.30 -8.80 -0.28
CA GLN A 285 19.77 -8.11 0.90
C GLN A 285 18.25 -8.05 0.79
N VAL A 286 17.53 -8.50 1.82
CA VAL A 286 16.06 -8.47 1.85
C VAL A 286 15.60 -7.71 3.09
N THR A 287 14.81 -6.65 2.89
CA THR A 287 14.30 -5.80 3.97
C THR A 287 12.79 -5.68 3.83
N TYR A 288 12.03 -5.93 4.90
CA TYR A 288 10.60 -5.67 4.91
C TYR A 288 10.33 -4.16 4.85
N VAL A 289 9.40 -3.74 4.00
CA VAL A 289 8.98 -2.35 3.87
C VAL A 289 7.46 -2.25 3.92
N VAL A 290 6.96 -1.09 4.33
CA VAL A 290 5.53 -0.77 4.32
C VAL A 290 5.26 0.42 3.41
N PRO A 291 4.06 0.56 2.82
CA PRO A 291 3.70 1.76 2.07
C PRO A 291 3.88 3.03 2.92
N TYR A 292 4.49 4.05 2.34
CA TYR A 292 4.71 5.34 2.99
C TYR A 292 3.71 6.38 2.49
N PHE A 293 3.17 7.14 3.44
CA PHE A 293 2.23 8.24 3.18
C PHE A 293 2.66 9.47 3.97
N ASP A 294 2.71 10.62 3.32
CA ASP A 294 2.87 11.90 4.02
C ASP A 294 1.59 12.31 4.76
N GLU A 295 1.64 13.39 5.54
CA GLU A 295 0.52 13.84 6.39
C GLU A 295 -0.77 14.07 5.58
N LYS A 296 -0.67 14.60 4.36
CA LYS A 296 -1.81 14.83 3.49
C LYS A 296 -2.37 13.50 2.99
N GLU A 297 -1.52 12.62 2.48
CA GLU A 297 -1.94 11.30 2.01
C GLU A 297 -2.53 10.44 3.13
N GLN A 298 -2.03 10.55 4.36
CA GLN A 298 -2.60 9.84 5.51
C GLN A 298 -4.03 10.27 5.81
N HIS A 299 -4.38 11.54 5.56
CA HIS A 299 -5.74 12.06 5.69
C HIS A 299 -6.66 11.62 4.54
N ASP A 300 -6.12 11.61 3.32
CA ASP A 300 -6.86 11.29 2.10
C ASP A 300 -7.11 9.77 1.95
N LYS A 301 -6.13 8.93 2.31
CA LYS A 301 -6.21 7.46 2.21
C LYS A 301 -6.72 6.86 3.50
N ARG A 302 -8.03 6.64 3.59
CA ARG A 302 -8.71 6.23 4.83
C ARG A 302 -8.93 4.73 4.93
N THR A 303 -8.98 4.04 3.80
CA THR A 303 -9.27 2.60 3.73
C THR A 303 -8.01 1.76 3.52
N ASP A 304 -8.10 0.48 3.89
CA ASP A 304 -7.12 -0.55 3.56
C ASP A 304 -6.82 -0.61 2.05
N PHE A 305 -7.84 -0.52 1.19
CA PHE A 305 -7.67 -0.51 -0.26
C PHE A 305 -6.86 0.68 -0.77
N GLU A 306 -7.19 1.91 -0.34
CA GLU A 306 -6.50 3.13 -0.78
C GLU A 306 -5.01 3.16 -0.38
N ARG A 307 -4.68 2.46 0.72
CA ARG A 307 -3.32 2.27 1.21
C ARG A 307 -2.54 1.15 0.50
N HIS A 308 -3.20 0.38 -0.37
CA HIS A 308 -2.59 -0.71 -1.16
C HIS A 308 -2.85 -0.58 -2.67
N HIS A 309 -3.33 0.58 -3.11
CA HIS A 309 -3.64 0.87 -4.50
C HIS A 309 -3.02 2.22 -4.92
N ASN A 310 -2.36 2.20 -6.08
CA ASN A 310 -1.61 3.32 -6.63
C ASN A 310 -0.57 3.89 -5.64
N ILE A 311 0.26 2.98 -5.10
CA ILE A 311 1.34 3.32 -4.16
C ILE A 311 2.72 3.13 -4.80
N ASN A 312 3.63 4.06 -4.59
CA ASN A 312 5.00 3.99 -5.13
C ASN A 312 6.09 4.36 -4.11
N ARG A 313 5.71 4.75 -2.88
CA ARG A 313 6.65 5.07 -1.81
C ARG A 313 6.57 4.02 -0.71
N PHE A 314 7.72 3.58 -0.24
CA PHE A 314 7.86 2.53 0.76
C PHE A 314 8.85 2.95 1.83
N VAL A 315 8.60 2.60 3.09
CA VAL A 315 9.45 2.97 4.22
C VAL A 315 9.90 1.76 5.01
N PHE A 316 11.14 1.81 5.49
CA PHE A 316 11.64 0.96 6.57
C PHE A 316 12.45 1.78 7.58
N GLU A 317 12.51 1.30 8.81
CA GLU A 317 13.25 1.92 9.90
C GLU A 317 14.43 1.02 10.28
N THR A 318 15.63 1.58 10.41
CA THR A 318 16.84 0.86 10.82
C THR A 318 17.35 1.42 12.14
N PRO A 319 17.45 0.61 13.21
CA PRO A 319 17.98 1.06 14.49
C PRO A 319 19.52 1.17 14.43
N PHE A 320 20.06 2.20 15.06
CA PHE A 320 21.49 2.36 15.28
C PHE A 320 21.74 3.15 16.57
N THR A 321 22.95 3.10 17.13
CA THR A 321 23.32 3.88 18.32
C THR A 321 24.27 5.01 17.95
N LEU A 322 24.40 6.01 18.83
CA LEU A 322 25.43 7.06 18.71
C LEU A 322 26.86 6.50 18.59
N SER A 323 27.10 5.30 19.12
CA SER A 323 28.36 4.56 19.05
C SER A 323 28.51 3.67 17.80
N GLY A 324 27.51 3.61 16.92
CA GLY A 324 27.52 2.84 15.67
C GLY A 324 27.09 1.37 15.79
N LYS A 325 26.65 0.92 16.98
CA LYS A 325 26.02 -0.40 17.16
C LYS A 325 24.57 -0.37 16.66
N LYS A 326 23.92 -1.53 16.54
CA LYS A 326 22.50 -1.61 16.16
C LYS A 326 21.54 -1.26 17.30
N HIS A 327 21.80 -1.85 18.45
CA HIS A 327 20.97 -1.73 19.65
C HIS A 327 21.80 -1.23 20.83
N GLY A 328 21.18 -0.39 21.64
CA GLY A 328 21.75 0.15 22.88
C GLY A 328 20.64 0.58 23.83
N ASP A 329 21.03 1.26 24.89
CA ASP A 329 20.06 1.85 25.83
C ASP A 329 19.23 2.94 25.16
N VAL A 330 18.07 3.25 25.73
CA VAL A 330 17.15 4.26 25.19
C VAL A 330 17.80 5.62 24.98
N GLU A 331 18.82 5.98 25.78
CA GLU A 331 19.57 7.24 25.67
C GLU A 331 20.53 7.28 24.48
N GLU A 332 20.92 6.13 23.93
CA GLU A 332 21.82 6.02 22.78
C GLU A 332 21.10 5.62 21.49
N GLN A 333 19.87 5.10 21.61
CA GLN A 333 19.14 4.48 20.50
C GLN A 333 18.62 5.54 19.52
N CYS A 334 19.25 5.62 18.36
CA CYS A 334 18.81 6.37 17.20
C CYS A 334 18.04 5.48 16.22
N LYS A 335 17.38 6.11 15.25
CA LYS A 335 16.60 5.41 14.22
C LYS A 335 16.72 6.13 12.88
N ARG A 336 17.07 5.41 11.82
CA ARG A 336 17.08 5.92 10.46
C ARG A 336 15.82 5.47 9.73
N ARG A 337 14.98 6.42 9.31
CA ARG A 337 13.83 6.17 8.44
C ARG A 337 14.26 6.34 7.00
N THR A 338 14.11 5.30 6.19
CA THR A 338 14.47 5.32 4.76
C THR A 338 13.21 5.15 3.92
N ILE A 339 12.94 6.12 3.05
CA ILE A 339 11.83 6.14 2.10
C ILE A 339 12.40 5.82 0.71
N LEU A 340 11.78 4.86 0.03
CA LEU A 340 12.14 4.36 -1.29
C LEU A 340 11.00 4.68 -2.25
N THR A 341 11.30 5.30 -3.38
CA THR A 341 10.33 5.55 -4.45
C THR A 341 10.60 4.63 -5.63
N THR A 342 9.59 3.91 -6.09
CA THR A 342 9.66 3.04 -7.28
C THR A 342 9.39 3.81 -8.57
N SER A 343 9.86 3.27 -9.70
CA SER A 343 9.65 3.85 -11.04
C SER A 343 8.18 4.00 -11.44
N SER A 344 7.30 3.17 -10.90
CA SER A 344 5.86 3.11 -11.20
C SER A 344 5.09 2.72 -9.92
N SER A 345 3.76 2.77 -9.97
CA SER A 345 2.90 2.48 -8.80
C SER A 345 2.42 1.02 -8.76
N PHE A 346 2.30 0.43 -7.58
CA PHE A 346 1.64 -0.87 -7.39
C PHE A 346 0.11 -0.72 -7.27
N PRO A 347 -0.68 -1.70 -7.74
CA PRO A 347 -0.27 -2.84 -8.57
C PRO A 347 0.15 -2.41 -9.99
N TYR A 348 0.99 -3.20 -10.65
CA TYR A 348 1.51 -2.91 -11.98
C TYR A 348 1.50 -4.17 -12.87
N LEU A 349 2.07 -4.08 -14.07
CA LEU A 349 2.32 -5.22 -14.96
C LEU A 349 3.34 -6.22 -14.40
N LYS A 350 4.07 -5.84 -13.34
CA LYS A 350 5.16 -6.60 -12.73
C LYS A 350 5.06 -6.57 -11.21
N LYS A 351 5.56 -7.63 -10.57
CA LYS A 351 5.59 -7.76 -9.10
C LYS A 351 6.82 -7.15 -8.44
N ARG A 352 7.86 -6.89 -9.21
CA ARG A 352 9.02 -6.14 -8.74
C ARG A 352 9.20 -4.87 -9.55
N MET A 353 9.54 -3.79 -8.88
CA MET A 353 9.80 -2.50 -9.50
C MET A 353 11.08 -1.91 -8.95
N GLN A 354 11.90 -1.35 -9.84
CA GLN A 354 13.16 -0.76 -9.45
C GLN A 354 12.92 0.49 -8.60
N VAL A 355 13.72 0.64 -7.55
CA VAL A 355 13.82 1.87 -6.77
C VAL A 355 14.60 2.89 -7.59
N VAL A 356 13.99 4.05 -7.82
CA VAL A 356 14.58 5.16 -8.59
C VAL A 356 15.05 6.31 -7.70
N GLU A 357 14.53 6.39 -6.48
CA GLU A 357 14.86 7.42 -5.52
C GLU A 357 14.88 6.84 -4.10
N GLN A 358 15.82 7.33 -3.29
CA GLN A 358 15.92 7.00 -1.87
C GLN A 358 16.16 8.27 -1.07
N GLN A 359 15.39 8.46 0.00
CA GLN A 359 15.56 9.53 0.97
C GLN A 359 15.69 8.93 2.37
N SER A 360 16.56 9.49 3.21
CA SER A 360 16.73 9.01 4.58
C SER A 360 16.80 10.15 5.57
N THR A 361 16.08 9.99 6.68
CA THR A 361 16.09 10.92 7.82
C THR A 361 16.51 10.16 9.07
N GLU A 362 17.40 10.75 9.84
CA GLU A 362 17.83 10.19 11.13
C GLU A 362 17.13 10.90 12.27
N MET A 363 16.71 10.11 13.25
CA MET A 363 16.12 10.57 14.50
C MET A 363 17.09 10.28 15.63
N ASN A 364 17.34 11.30 16.43
CA ASN A 364 18.09 11.20 17.67
C ASN A 364 17.28 10.44 18.75
N PRO A 365 17.87 10.10 19.91
CA PRO A 365 17.19 9.27 20.92
C PRO A 365 15.88 9.85 21.47
N ILE A 366 15.79 11.17 21.70
CA ILE A 366 14.54 11.79 22.18
C ILE A 366 13.47 11.85 21.08
N GLU A 367 13.87 12.03 19.82
CA GLU A 367 12.96 11.97 18.66
C GLU A 367 12.42 10.55 18.46
N VAL A 368 13.22 9.52 18.71
CA VAL A 368 12.76 8.12 18.72
C VAL A 368 11.69 7.92 19.78
N ALA A 369 11.91 8.42 21.00
CA ALA A 369 10.91 8.34 22.07
C ALA A 369 9.61 9.07 21.71
N ILE A 370 9.71 10.27 21.13
CA ILE A 370 8.55 11.05 20.66
C ILE A 370 7.75 10.28 19.61
N ASP A 371 8.43 9.74 18.59
CA ASP A 371 7.79 9.00 17.49
C ASP A 371 7.12 7.70 17.99
N GLU A 372 7.79 6.92 18.85
CA GLU A 372 7.22 5.69 19.40
C GLU A 372 6.05 5.93 20.34
N MET A 373 6.15 6.92 21.22
CA MET A 373 5.07 7.25 22.15
C MET A 373 3.87 7.83 21.41
N SER A 374 4.08 8.69 20.40
CA SER A 374 2.99 9.22 19.55
C SER A 374 2.25 8.10 18.84
N ARG A 375 2.97 7.13 18.25
CA ARG A 375 2.36 5.95 17.61
C ARG A 375 1.53 5.13 18.60
N LYS A 376 2.02 4.96 19.83
CA LYS A 376 1.33 4.20 20.88
C LYS A 376 0.03 4.88 21.33
N VAL A 377 0.05 6.21 21.51
CA VAL A 377 -1.16 7.02 21.77
C VAL A 377 -2.16 6.86 20.64
N SER A 378 -1.71 7.05 19.40
CA SER A 378 -2.59 6.94 18.22
C SER A 378 -3.21 5.55 18.10
N GLU A 379 -2.43 4.49 18.32
CA GLU A 379 -2.92 3.11 18.25
C GLU A 379 -3.97 2.81 19.34
N LEU A 380 -3.73 3.22 20.60
CA LEU A 380 -4.71 3.04 21.68
C LEU A 380 -6.01 3.81 21.40
N ASN A 381 -5.90 5.07 21.00
CA ASN A 381 -7.06 5.90 20.69
C ASN A 381 -7.87 5.34 19.50
N GLN A 382 -7.20 4.83 18.47
CA GLN A 382 -7.87 4.17 17.35
C GLN A 382 -8.66 2.96 17.80
N LEU A 383 -8.08 2.08 18.64
CA LEU A 383 -8.76 0.89 19.14
C LEU A 383 -9.96 1.22 20.04
N CYS A 384 -9.84 2.24 20.88
CA CYS A 384 -10.93 2.69 21.75
C CYS A 384 -12.11 3.31 20.98
N ASN A 385 -11.86 3.86 19.80
CA ASN A 385 -12.86 4.60 19.00
C ASN A 385 -13.47 3.76 17.86
N MET A 386 -13.19 2.45 17.80
CA MET A 386 -13.83 1.55 16.83
C MET A 386 -15.31 1.36 17.16
N GLU A 387 -16.18 1.26 16.14
CA GLU A 387 -17.61 0.95 16.33
C GLU A 387 -17.80 -0.41 17.00
N GLU A 388 -17.02 -1.41 16.57
CA GLU A 388 -16.89 -2.71 17.23
C GLU A 388 -15.45 -2.87 17.72
N VAL A 389 -15.25 -2.80 19.05
CA VAL A 389 -13.91 -2.86 19.65
C VAL A 389 -13.42 -4.31 19.68
N ASP A 390 -12.26 -4.56 19.06
CA ASP A 390 -11.52 -5.82 19.21
C ASP A 390 -10.89 -5.89 20.60
N MET A 391 -11.58 -6.57 21.52
CA MET A 391 -11.16 -6.75 22.91
C MET A 391 -9.75 -7.34 23.03
N ILE A 392 -9.40 -8.35 22.22
CA ILE A 392 -8.11 -9.04 22.33
C ILE A 392 -6.99 -8.12 21.87
N ARG A 393 -7.19 -7.39 20.77
CA ARG A 393 -6.21 -6.42 20.28
C ARG A 393 -6.04 -5.26 21.24
N LEU A 394 -7.13 -4.74 21.81
CA LEU A 394 -7.09 -3.70 22.84
C LEU A 394 -6.29 -4.18 24.06
N GLN A 395 -6.61 -5.37 24.59
CA GLN A 395 -5.93 -5.95 25.75
C GLN A 395 -4.43 -6.14 25.48
N LEU A 396 -4.05 -6.68 24.32
CA LEU A 396 -2.65 -6.87 23.95
C LEU A 396 -1.87 -5.55 23.95
N LYS A 397 -2.44 -4.50 23.36
CA LYS A 397 -1.79 -3.18 23.26
C LYS A 397 -1.75 -2.44 24.58
N LEU A 398 -2.84 -2.51 25.36
CA LEU A 398 -2.93 -1.92 26.69
C LEU A 398 -1.96 -2.59 27.66
N GLN A 399 -1.94 -3.92 27.73
CA GLN A 399 -1.03 -4.68 28.58
C GLN A 399 0.43 -4.39 28.22
N GLY A 400 0.76 -4.35 26.92
CA GLY A 400 2.09 -3.97 26.42
C GLY A 400 2.46 -2.49 26.64
N SER A 401 1.55 -1.71 27.21
CA SER A 401 1.76 -0.30 27.55
C SER A 401 1.92 -0.10 29.06
N VAL A 402 1.01 -0.65 29.88
CA VAL A 402 1.00 -0.44 31.34
C VAL A 402 1.65 -1.57 32.15
N SER A 403 1.80 -2.77 31.58
CA SER A 403 2.28 -3.96 32.30
C SER A 403 3.46 -4.63 31.57
N VAL A 404 4.45 -3.83 31.20
CA VAL A 404 5.62 -4.31 30.45
C VAL A 404 6.52 -5.15 31.34
N LYS A 405 6.76 -6.42 30.97
CA LYS A 405 7.61 -7.37 31.73
C LYS A 405 8.96 -7.68 31.08
N VAL A 406 9.07 -7.58 29.75
CA VAL A 406 10.25 -8.04 28.99
C VAL A 406 11.08 -6.88 28.43
N ASN A 407 10.43 -5.83 27.93
CA ASN A 407 11.08 -4.65 27.37
C ASN A 407 11.20 -3.54 28.43
N ALA A 408 12.02 -2.51 28.17
CA ALA A 408 12.22 -1.40 29.11
C ALA A 408 10.94 -0.57 29.38
N GLY A 409 9.97 -0.62 28.45
CA GLY A 409 8.66 0.01 28.57
C GLY A 409 8.67 1.55 28.44
N PRO A 410 7.49 2.19 28.38
CA PRO A 410 7.37 3.65 28.25
C PRO A 410 8.11 4.43 29.34
N MET A 411 8.14 3.92 30.57
CA MET A 411 8.80 4.60 31.70
C MET A 411 10.32 4.72 31.54
N ALA A 412 10.95 3.88 30.73
CA ALA A 412 12.36 4.06 30.39
C ALA A 412 12.60 5.39 29.66
N TYR A 413 11.71 5.78 28.74
CA TYR A 413 11.78 7.07 28.07
C TYR A 413 11.54 8.24 29.03
N ALA A 414 10.58 8.11 29.95
CA ALA A 414 10.33 9.15 30.95
C ALA A 414 11.58 9.40 31.82
N ARG A 415 12.24 8.35 32.34
CA ARG A 415 13.47 8.48 33.14
C ARG A 415 14.64 9.06 32.34
N ALA A 416 14.82 8.60 31.11
CA ALA A 416 15.91 9.02 30.24
C ALA A 416 15.79 10.48 29.79
N PHE A 417 14.58 10.96 29.49
CA PHE A 417 14.39 12.22 28.78
C PHE A 417 13.61 13.30 29.55
N LEU A 418 12.81 12.94 30.56
CA LEU A 418 11.93 13.88 31.25
C LEU A 418 12.38 14.23 32.68
N GLU A 419 13.22 13.39 33.30
CA GLU A 419 13.76 13.67 34.63
C GLU A 419 14.63 14.93 34.59
N GLU A 420 14.48 15.84 35.57
CA GLU A 420 15.04 17.19 35.51
C GLU A 420 16.56 17.23 35.27
N LYS A 421 17.29 16.25 35.84
CA LYS A 421 18.74 16.13 35.66
C LYS A 421 19.16 15.78 34.23
N ASN A 422 18.31 15.05 33.51
CA ASN A 422 18.57 14.57 32.16
C ASN A 422 17.94 15.46 31.09
N ALA A 423 16.75 16.01 31.34
CA ALA A 423 16.01 16.86 30.41
C ALA A 423 16.83 18.06 29.91
N LYS A 424 17.72 18.61 30.75
CA LYS A 424 18.63 19.72 30.43
C LYS A 424 19.63 19.39 29.30
N LYS A 425 19.81 18.11 28.95
CA LYS A 425 20.68 17.66 27.85
C LYS A 425 20.01 17.76 26.46
N TYR A 426 18.69 17.98 26.41
CA TYR A 426 17.90 17.94 25.18
C TYR A 426 17.21 19.29 24.90
N PRO A 427 16.83 19.57 23.65
CA PRO A 427 16.10 20.79 23.29
C PRO A 427 14.76 20.92 24.04
N ASP A 428 14.52 22.09 24.63
CA ASP A 428 13.31 22.36 25.44
C ASP A 428 11.99 22.08 24.71
N ASN A 429 11.94 22.35 23.40
CA ASN A 429 10.75 22.08 22.58
C ASN A 429 10.48 20.58 22.46
N GLN A 430 11.52 19.74 22.32
CA GLN A 430 11.38 18.27 22.24
C GLN A 430 10.98 17.70 23.60
N VAL A 431 11.56 18.18 24.70
CA VAL A 431 11.17 17.78 26.05
C VAL A 431 9.71 18.14 26.34
N LYS A 432 9.29 19.37 26.01
CA LYS A 432 7.89 19.82 26.16
C LYS A 432 6.92 18.97 25.34
N LEU A 433 7.28 18.66 24.09
CA LEU A 433 6.49 17.80 23.22
C LEU A 433 6.37 16.38 23.79
N LEU A 434 7.47 15.77 24.24
CA LEU A 434 7.45 14.45 24.84
C LEU A 434 6.59 14.42 26.13
N LYS A 435 6.68 15.46 26.98
CA LYS A 435 5.80 15.61 28.15
C LYS A 435 4.33 15.58 27.75
N GLU A 436 3.96 16.34 26.71
CA GLU A 436 2.59 16.39 26.22
C GLU A 436 2.10 15.04 25.70
N ILE A 437 2.94 14.33 24.93
CA ILE A 437 2.62 12.99 24.46
C ILE A 437 2.42 12.01 25.64
N PHE A 438 3.21 12.14 26.72
CA PHE A 438 3.03 11.31 27.90
C PHE A 438 1.71 11.59 28.64
N ARG A 439 1.21 12.84 28.62
CA ARG A 439 -0.14 13.16 29.14
C ARG A 439 -1.22 12.47 28.31
N GLN A 440 -1.13 12.60 26.99
CA GLN A 440 -2.06 11.93 26.07
C GLN A 440 -1.98 10.41 26.19
N PHE A 441 -0.79 9.86 26.44
CA PHE A 441 -0.60 8.43 26.70
C PHE A 441 -1.25 7.97 28.01
N ALA A 442 -1.10 8.74 29.08
CA ALA A 442 -1.78 8.48 30.34
C ALA A 442 -3.31 8.49 30.18
N GLU A 443 -3.85 9.46 29.45
CA GLU A 443 -5.27 9.56 29.12
C GLU A 443 -5.75 8.38 28.25
N ALA A 444 -5.03 8.07 27.16
CA ALA A 444 -5.36 6.97 26.27
C ALA A 444 -5.36 5.61 26.97
N CYS A 445 -4.40 5.37 27.88
CA CYS A 445 -4.39 4.15 28.72
C CYS A 445 -5.59 4.09 29.67
N GLY A 446 -5.97 5.23 30.27
CA GLY A 446 -7.15 5.32 31.12
C GLY A 446 -8.44 5.01 30.35
N GLN A 447 -8.61 5.65 29.19
CA GLN A 447 -9.74 5.37 28.30
C GLN A 447 -9.78 3.89 27.87
N ALA A 448 -8.64 3.31 27.51
CA ALA A 448 -8.54 1.90 27.12
C ALA A 448 -8.92 0.95 28.26
N LEU A 449 -8.55 1.27 29.51
CA LEU A 449 -9.00 0.51 30.69
C LEU A 449 -10.52 0.58 30.89
N ASP A 450 -11.10 1.78 30.72
CA ASP A 450 -12.55 1.98 30.87
C ASP A 450 -13.35 1.27 29.77
N VAL A 451 -12.82 1.27 28.54
CA VAL A 451 -13.40 0.50 27.43
C VAL A 451 -13.28 -1.00 27.74
N ASN A 452 -12.10 -1.48 28.15
CA ASN A 452 -11.90 -2.89 28.45
C ASN A 452 -12.81 -3.40 29.60
N GLU A 453 -13.03 -2.60 30.65
CA GLU A 453 -13.93 -2.96 31.75
C GLU A 453 -15.37 -3.27 31.26
N ARG A 454 -15.83 -2.59 30.20
CA ARG A 454 -17.17 -2.82 29.64
C ARG A 454 -17.24 -4.08 28.75
N LEU A 455 -16.09 -4.60 28.31
CA LEU A 455 -15.99 -5.72 27.37
C LEU A 455 -15.72 -7.07 28.07
N ILE A 456 -15.01 -7.04 29.20
CA ILE A 456 -14.62 -8.26 29.92
C ILE A 456 -15.80 -9.02 30.52
N LYS A 457 -15.56 -10.30 30.78
CA LYS A 457 -16.44 -11.19 31.55
C LYS A 457 -15.83 -11.49 32.93
N GLU A 458 -16.57 -12.19 33.78
CA GLU A 458 -16.17 -12.50 35.17
C GLU A 458 -14.80 -13.17 35.27
N ASP A 459 -14.40 -13.97 34.29
CA ASP A 459 -13.10 -14.66 34.23
C ASP A 459 -11.90 -13.73 34.02
N GLN A 460 -12.12 -12.47 33.60
CA GLN A 460 -11.05 -11.49 33.37
C GLN A 460 -11.06 -10.32 34.37
N LEU A 461 -11.88 -10.38 35.44
CA LEU A 461 -11.94 -9.31 36.44
C LEU A 461 -10.61 -9.09 37.18
N GLU A 462 -9.97 -10.17 37.63
CA GLU A 462 -8.67 -10.11 38.31
C GLU A 462 -7.57 -9.53 37.39
N TYR A 463 -7.60 -9.90 36.12
CA TYR A 463 -6.70 -9.35 35.10
C TYR A 463 -6.89 -7.84 34.90
N GLN A 464 -8.13 -7.37 34.84
CA GLN A 464 -8.45 -5.94 34.74
C GLN A 464 -8.01 -5.17 35.99
N GLU A 465 -8.19 -5.73 37.19
CA GLU A 465 -7.74 -5.12 38.44
C GLU A 465 -6.21 -5.01 38.50
N GLU A 466 -5.48 -6.03 38.06
CA GLU A 466 -4.02 -6.01 37.96
C GLU A 466 -3.56 -4.92 36.97
N MET A 467 -4.17 -4.82 35.78
CA MET A 467 -3.84 -3.76 34.82
C MET A 467 -4.13 -2.36 35.38
N ARG A 468 -5.21 -2.18 36.13
CA ARG A 468 -5.51 -0.91 36.83
C ARG A 468 -4.49 -0.57 37.90
N ALA A 469 -4.01 -1.57 38.65
CA ALA A 469 -2.95 -1.37 39.63
C ALA A 469 -1.66 -0.89 38.94
N HIS A 470 -1.21 -1.58 37.90
CA HIS A 470 -0.01 -1.19 37.14
C HIS A 470 -0.15 0.19 36.49
N TYR A 471 -1.34 0.53 35.98
CA TYR A 471 -1.60 1.87 35.46
C TYR A 471 -1.48 2.95 36.54
N ARG A 472 -1.99 2.73 37.76
CA ARG A 472 -1.85 3.67 38.88
C ARG A 472 -0.38 3.85 39.30
N ASP A 473 0.38 2.77 39.34
CA ASP A 473 1.81 2.80 39.65
C ASP A 473 2.58 3.61 38.59
N MET A 474 2.28 3.37 37.31
CA MET A 474 2.84 4.13 36.19
C MET A 474 2.53 5.62 36.30
N LEU A 475 1.29 6.01 36.63
CA LEU A 475 0.92 7.43 36.80
C LEU A 475 1.65 8.08 37.97
N THR A 476 1.88 7.34 39.05
CA THR A 476 2.58 7.82 40.24
C THR A 476 4.06 8.06 39.92
N GLU A 477 4.70 7.10 39.24
CA GLU A 477 6.09 7.25 38.77
C GLU A 477 6.21 8.43 37.78
N LEU A 478 5.30 8.52 36.81
CA LEU A 478 5.29 9.60 35.81
C LEU A 478 5.10 10.98 36.45
N SER A 479 4.19 11.11 37.41
CA SER A 479 3.97 12.36 38.15
C SER A 479 5.23 12.80 38.91
N GLY A 480 5.95 11.84 39.52
CA GLY A 480 7.23 12.09 40.18
C GLY A 480 8.33 12.53 39.22
N ILE A 481 8.41 11.93 38.02
CA ILE A 481 9.43 12.29 37.01
C ILE A 481 9.14 13.67 36.40
N MET A 482 7.87 13.97 36.11
CA MET A 482 7.48 15.22 35.44
C MET A 482 7.33 16.41 36.39
N ASN A 483 7.29 16.16 37.71
CA ASN A 483 7.01 17.13 38.77
C ASN A 483 5.66 17.85 38.57
N GLU A 484 4.65 17.12 38.12
CA GLU A 484 3.28 17.61 37.92
C GLU A 484 2.27 16.52 38.32
N GLN A 485 1.06 16.89 38.74
CA GLN A 485 0.01 15.92 38.96
C GLN A 485 -0.58 15.50 37.62
N ILE A 486 -0.40 14.23 37.24
CA ILE A 486 -1.12 13.65 36.11
C ILE A 486 -2.50 13.22 36.61
N PRO A 487 -3.60 13.79 36.10
CA PRO A 487 -4.94 13.49 36.60
C PRO A 487 -5.27 12.02 36.36
N HIS A 488 -5.78 11.35 37.41
CA HIS A 488 -6.46 10.07 37.24
C HIS A 488 -7.77 10.33 36.49
N THR A 489 -8.06 9.55 35.44
CA THR A 489 -9.41 9.52 34.86
C THR A 489 -10.41 9.28 36.00
N ARG A 490 -11.33 10.23 36.20
CA ARG A 490 -12.31 10.20 37.29
C ARG A 490 -13.10 8.89 37.20
N GLN A 491 -13.20 8.16 38.31
CA GLN A 491 -14.21 7.13 38.46
C GLN A 491 -15.60 7.73 38.18
N PRO A 492 -16.39 7.18 37.24
CA PRO A 492 -17.79 7.56 37.12
C PRO A 492 -18.54 6.92 38.29
N GLY A 493 -18.66 7.62 39.43
CA GLY A 493 -19.38 7.05 40.57
C GLY A 493 -19.32 7.75 41.93
N SER A 494 -18.82 8.99 42.06
CA SER A 494 -18.85 9.68 43.37
C SER A 494 -19.31 11.13 43.30
N GLU A 495 -20.53 11.36 42.81
CA GLU A 495 -21.31 12.50 43.28
C GLU A 495 -21.97 12.11 44.62
N ARG A 496 -21.29 12.41 45.73
CA ARG A 496 -22.01 12.64 46.97
C ARG A 496 -22.64 14.03 46.84
N HIS A 497 -23.96 14.07 46.65
CA HIS A 497 -24.76 15.24 46.97
C HIS A 497 -24.38 15.72 48.38
N SER A 498 -23.75 16.89 48.45
CA SER A 498 -23.69 17.67 49.67
C SER A 498 -24.55 18.90 49.45
N THR A 499 -25.83 18.75 49.75
CA THR A 499 -26.72 19.87 50.06
C THR A 499 -26.18 20.59 51.28
N TYR A 500 -25.81 21.86 51.12
CA TYR A 500 -26.15 22.95 52.02
C TYR A 500 -26.23 24.25 51.23
#